data_AF-A0A2A4UB50-F1
#
_entry.id   AF-A0A2A4UB50-F1
#
_cell.length_a   1.000
_cell.length_b   1.000
_cell.length_c   1.000
_cell.angle_alpha   90.00
_cell.angle_beta   90.00
_cell.angle_gamma   90.00
#
_symmetry.space_group_name_H-M   'P 1'
#
loop_
_entity.id
_entity.type
_entity.pdbx_description
1 polymer ?
#
loop_
_entity_poly.entity_id
_entity_poly.type
_entity_poly.pdbx_seq_one_letter_code
_entity_poly.pdbx_strand_id
1 'polypeptide(L)'
;MTELNNQNTINFSFLSQNGNVGFYNKCEVIQVFGFNNDKRKVFNIFTLVIFEDTKQENTDEILTEKLQSFPTIKGIKWGVKRFVIGLEKAKALFEQFQDEQTFKITDKIEVGTFEFIQPQYVQPSDTFIQPQINNILKNNFHCGSYLIEGFDTSKKDVRFLLDAPIILDKFSEQLSEIIPIHIGTVSDRLGSVIFQFPINILKIETLTVGQDQGLQFEICYHPKLQDKPNLQAIIQNSFDDTLLAHAVQDITQGSTVPINTSDLVKLKIINKNNNVVLFKQSLVTVKNISVCTNIMSPQDRFFMLGNTKQRVSVSQQNIGTNIGEQKQIYDDWVRTRIYQYELATLEESLSFIQYKGLPYEREKALNDIRTLINKHNQNGVYLWDPYLNAEDIKNTLYFSNNTQPLKAITNIESSDISSAVNEFDSDEKDYLFLNLEVRRKFKNHGSPFHDRFLIFPLERPKVWSLGISVNSLGKSHHILQEVKHAQHILNAFNTMWDDLNHEECLVWKSM
;
A
#
# COMPACT_ATOMS: atom_id res chain seq x y z
N MET A 1 37.85 26.13 -0.01
CA MET A 1 37.84 24.85 0.72
C MET A 1 37.75 23.76 -0.34
N THR A 2 38.79 22.93 -0.35
CA THR A 2 39.16 21.91 -1.32
C THR A 2 38.01 21.03 -1.80
N GLU A 3 37.90 20.90 -3.12
CA GLU A 3 37.21 19.80 -3.81
C GLU A 3 37.69 18.47 -3.21
N LEU A 4 36.81 17.81 -2.46
CA LEU A 4 36.93 16.37 -2.25
C LEU A 4 36.64 15.72 -3.60
N ASN A 5 37.71 15.36 -4.31
CA ASN A 5 37.70 14.38 -5.40
C ASN A 5 37.07 13.08 -4.88
N ASN A 6 35.75 12.98 -4.97
CA ASN A 6 35.00 11.80 -4.57
C ASN A 6 35.00 10.83 -5.76
N GLN A 7 36.09 10.08 -5.93
CA GLN A 7 36.21 9.02 -6.95
C GLN A 7 35.21 7.85 -6.75
N ASN A 8 34.31 7.93 -5.75
CA ASN A 8 33.36 6.88 -5.35
C ASN A 8 31.88 7.30 -5.46
N THR A 9 31.53 8.36 -6.20
CA THR A 9 30.11 8.71 -6.40
C THR A 9 29.46 7.74 -7.38
N ILE A 10 28.50 6.94 -6.90
CA ILE A 10 27.64 6.12 -7.75
C ILE A 10 26.91 7.06 -8.71
N ASN A 11 27.13 6.89 -10.01
CA ASN A 11 26.56 7.70 -11.09
C ASN A 11 26.46 6.86 -12.39
N PHE A 12 25.97 7.45 -13.48
CA PHE A 12 25.78 6.74 -14.74
C PHE A 12 27.08 6.12 -15.28
N SER A 13 28.18 6.86 -15.28
CA SER A 13 29.48 6.38 -15.75
C SER A 13 29.98 5.21 -14.91
N PHE A 14 29.85 5.30 -13.59
CA PHE A 14 30.23 4.23 -12.68
C PHE A 14 29.39 2.96 -12.90
N LEU A 15 28.06 3.10 -12.97
CA LEU A 15 27.15 1.96 -13.09
C LEU A 15 27.23 1.27 -14.46
N SER A 16 27.45 2.04 -15.53
CA SER A 16 27.60 1.50 -16.89
C SER A 16 28.96 0.86 -17.17
N GLN A 17 29.97 1.10 -16.33
CA GLN A 17 31.30 0.53 -16.50
C GLN A 17 31.31 -0.96 -16.13
N ASN A 18 31.91 -1.75 -17.04
CA ASN A 18 32.03 -3.20 -16.88
C ASN A 18 32.70 -3.59 -15.56
N GLY A 19 32.09 -4.54 -14.85
CA GLY A 19 32.64 -5.12 -13.62
C GLY A 19 32.29 -4.38 -12.32
N ASN A 20 31.69 -3.18 -12.39
CA ASN A 20 31.25 -2.46 -11.19
C ASN A 20 29.94 -3.04 -10.62
N VAL A 21 28.93 -3.18 -11.47
CA VAL A 21 27.62 -3.78 -11.12
C VAL A 21 27.14 -4.77 -12.18
N GLY A 22 27.57 -4.61 -13.44
CA GLY A 22 27.31 -5.57 -14.49
C GLY A 22 28.25 -5.53 -15.69
N PHE A 23 27.97 -6.39 -16.67
CA PHE A 23 28.65 -6.46 -17.97
C PHE A 23 27.67 -6.18 -19.10
N TYR A 24 27.32 -4.91 -19.29
CA TYR A 24 26.30 -4.56 -20.28
C TYR A 24 26.91 -4.42 -21.66
N ASN A 25 26.12 -4.72 -22.69
CA ASN A 25 26.51 -4.47 -24.08
C ASN A 25 25.43 -3.71 -24.87
N LYS A 26 24.19 -3.69 -24.37
CA LYS A 26 23.04 -2.99 -24.95
C LYS A 26 22.10 -2.48 -23.88
N CYS A 27 21.15 -1.66 -24.30
CA CYS A 27 20.03 -1.23 -23.50
C CYS A 27 18.72 -1.56 -24.22
N GLU A 28 17.78 -2.17 -23.50
CA GLU A 28 16.38 -2.22 -23.91
C GLU A 28 15.67 -0.97 -23.40
N VAL A 29 14.90 -0.29 -24.24
CA VAL A 29 14.08 0.86 -23.82
C VAL A 29 12.62 0.54 -24.04
N ILE A 30 11.84 0.63 -22.97
CA ILE A 30 10.40 0.53 -22.99
C ILE A 30 9.84 1.93 -22.78
N GLN A 31 9.14 2.45 -23.78
CA GLN A 31 8.56 3.78 -23.76
C GLN A 31 7.05 3.71 -23.87
N VAL A 32 6.38 4.13 -22.81
CA VAL A 32 4.93 4.32 -22.75
C VAL A 32 4.66 5.80 -22.97
N PHE A 33 3.99 6.12 -24.07
CA PHE A 33 3.78 7.50 -24.50
C PHE A 33 2.30 7.81 -24.69
N GLY A 34 1.95 9.06 -24.47
CA GLY A 34 0.64 9.61 -24.76
C GLY A 34 0.66 10.47 -26.02
N PHE A 35 -0.46 10.52 -26.73
CA PHE A 35 -0.69 11.39 -27.87
C PHE A 35 -1.95 12.22 -27.65
N ASN A 36 -1.79 13.53 -27.60
CA ASN A 36 -2.89 14.49 -27.53
C ASN A 36 -3.26 14.94 -28.95
N ASN A 37 -4.44 14.51 -29.42
CA ASN A 37 -4.96 14.82 -30.76
C ASN A 37 -5.20 16.32 -30.94
N ASP A 38 -5.70 17.01 -29.92
CA ASP A 38 -6.09 18.42 -29.98
C ASP A 38 -4.85 19.31 -30.14
N LYS A 39 -3.78 18.98 -29.39
CA LYS A 39 -2.49 19.69 -29.43
C LYS A 39 -1.53 19.12 -30.48
N ARG A 40 -1.88 17.99 -31.12
CA ARG A 40 -1.01 17.18 -32.00
C ARG A 40 0.36 16.93 -31.39
N LYS A 41 0.38 16.57 -30.10
CA LYS A 41 1.61 16.51 -29.29
C LYS A 41 1.79 15.12 -28.67
N VAL A 42 3.01 14.59 -28.73
CA VAL A 42 3.42 13.36 -28.04
C VAL A 42 4.08 13.73 -26.71
N PHE A 43 3.73 13.02 -25.64
CA PHE A 43 4.27 13.23 -24.30
C PHE A 43 4.65 11.91 -23.63
N ASN A 44 5.61 11.95 -22.70
CA ASN A 44 6.01 10.77 -21.94
C ASN A 44 4.96 10.43 -20.85
N ILE A 45 4.52 9.18 -20.81
CA ILE A 45 3.76 8.64 -19.68
C ILE A 45 4.69 7.91 -18.73
N PHE A 46 5.61 7.10 -19.26
CA PHE A 46 6.64 6.41 -18.48
C PHE A 46 7.70 5.85 -19.42
N THR A 47 8.98 5.98 -19.07
CA THR A 47 10.06 5.35 -19.84
C THR A 47 11.00 4.58 -18.92
N LEU A 48 11.33 3.35 -19.30
CA LEU A 48 12.30 2.49 -18.63
C LEU A 48 13.41 2.09 -19.60
N VAL A 49 14.65 2.39 -19.24
CA VAL A 49 15.88 2.03 -19.98
C VAL A 49 16.61 0.97 -19.17
N ILE A 50 16.65 -0.28 -19.64
CA ILE A 50 17.27 -1.41 -18.95
C ILE A 50 18.60 -1.76 -19.60
N PHE A 51 19.67 -1.77 -18.81
CA PHE A 51 20.99 -2.22 -19.26
C PHE A 51 21.09 -3.75 -19.22
N GLU A 52 21.49 -4.36 -20.33
CA GLU A 52 21.50 -5.82 -20.49
C GLU A 52 22.80 -6.32 -21.17
N ASP A 53 23.16 -7.57 -20.88
CA ASP A 53 24.13 -8.36 -21.65
C ASP A 53 23.35 -9.30 -22.58
N THR A 54 23.11 -8.87 -23.81
CA THR A 54 22.21 -9.57 -24.73
C THR A 54 22.79 -9.69 -26.14
N LYS A 55 22.37 -10.74 -26.85
CA LYS A 55 22.69 -10.94 -28.28
C LYS A 55 21.63 -10.38 -29.22
N GLN A 56 20.56 -9.79 -28.68
CA GLN A 56 19.49 -9.19 -29.50
C GLN A 56 20.05 -8.13 -30.44
N GLU A 57 19.54 -8.07 -31.67
CA GLU A 57 19.88 -7.00 -32.61
C GLU A 57 19.23 -5.67 -32.20
N ASN A 58 19.67 -4.56 -32.80
CA ASN A 58 19.02 -3.29 -32.54
C ASN A 58 17.65 -3.28 -33.21
N THR A 59 16.61 -2.92 -32.47
CA THR A 59 15.22 -2.93 -32.95
C THR A 59 14.49 -1.65 -32.59
N ASP A 60 13.44 -1.36 -33.35
CA ASP A 60 12.43 -0.33 -33.10
C ASP A 60 11.06 -0.99 -33.36
N GLU A 61 10.43 -1.43 -32.28
CA GLU A 61 9.20 -2.22 -32.30
C GLU A 61 8.08 -1.40 -31.66
N ILE A 62 6.96 -1.27 -32.36
CA ILE A 62 5.72 -0.78 -31.76
C ILE A 62 4.98 -1.98 -31.19
N LEU A 63 4.84 -2.04 -29.87
CA LEU A 63 4.17 -3.16 -29.19
C LEU A 63 2.64 -3.04 -29.24
N THR A 64 2.12 -1.83 -29.46
CA THR A 64 0.69 -1.58 -29.67
C THR A 64 0.36 -1.53 -31.16
N GLU A 65 -0.40 -2.50 -31.68
CA GLU A 65 -0.81 -2.52 -33.10
C GLU A 65 -1.49 -1.21 -33.55
N LYS A 66 -2.24 -0.57 -32.64
CA LYS A 66 -2.87 0.74 -32.80
C LYS A 66 -2.82 1.50 -31.48
N LEU A 67 -2.85 2.84 -31.55
CA LEU A 67 -2.96 3.69 -30.37
C LEU A 67 -4.27 3.37 -29.62
N GLN A 68 -4.11 3.10 -28.33
CA GLN A 68 -5.19 2.76 -27.41
C GLN A 68 -5.81 4.04 -26.85
N SER A 69 -7.09 3.99 -26.50
CA SER A 69 -7.81 5.15 -25.93
C SER A 69 -8.00 4.96 -24.43
N PHE A 70 -7.95 6.04 -23.69
CA PHE A 70 -8.34 6.03 -22.28
C PHE A 70 -9.87 5.99 -22.15
N PRO A 71 -10.44 5.19 -21.23
CA PRO A 71 -11.86 5.26 -20.93
C PRO A 71 -12.25 6.68 -20.53
N THR A 72 -13.35 7.22 -21.06
CA THR A 72 -13.94 8.54 -20.72
C THR A 72 -13.10 9.79 -21.04
N ILE A 73 -11.80 9.67 -21.31
CA ILE A 73 -10.95 10.81 -21.73
C ILE A 73 -10.93 10.91 -23.25
N LYS A 74 -11.52 11.99 -23.78
CA LYS A 74 -11.52 12.29 -25.22
C LYS A 74 -10.22 12.99 -25.62
N GLY A 75 -9.80 12.79 -26.87
CA GLY A 75 -8.67 13.51 -27.46
C GLY A 75 -7.28 13.00 -27.06
N ILE A 76 -7.16 12.12 -26.07
CA ILE A 76 -5.88 11.55 -25.63
C ILE A 76 -5.86 10.03 -25.89
N LYS A 77 -4.77 9.58 -26.51
CA LYS A 77 -4.47 8.17 -26.76
C LYS A 77 -3.10 7.80 -26.19
N TRP A 78 -2.79 6.51 -26.12
CA TRP A 78 -1.49 6.02 -25.68
C TRP A 78 -0.98 4.86 -26.52
N GLY A 79 0.32 4.61 -26.45
CA GLY A 79 0.99 3.51 -27.13
C GLY A 79 2.25 3.08 -26.39
N VAL A 80 2.82 1.95 -26.83
CA VAL A 80 4.06 1.41 -26.28
C VAL A 80 5.04 1.12 -27.41
N LYS A 81 6.27 1.64 -27.27
CA LYS A 81 7.40 1.30 -28.12
C LYS A 81 8.47 0.57 -27.31
N ARG A 82 9.13 -0.37 -27.97
CA ARG A 82 10.29 -1.10 -27.46
C ARG A 82 11.45 -0.89 -28.41
N PHE A 83 12.60 -0.52 -27.86
CA PHE A 83 13.83 -0.33 -28.62
C PHE A 83 14.95 -1.17 -28.04
N VAL A 84 15.86 -1.63 -28.89
CA VAL A 84 17.15 -2.19 -28.44
C VAL A 84 18.25 -1.32 -29.04
N ILE A 85 19.05 -0.69 -28.18
CA ILE A 85 20.09 0.27 -28.58
C ILE A 85 21.46 -0.12 -27.99
N GLY A 86 22.54 0.32 -28.63
CA GLY A 86 23.90 0.15 -28.10
C GLY A 86 24.21 1.14 -26.95
N LEU A 87 25.25 0.83 -26.17
CA LEU A 87 25.65 1.63 -25.00
C LEU A 87 26.02 3.08 -25.35
N GLU A 88 26.70 3.33 -26.48
CA GLU A 88 27.07 4.68 -26.88
C GLU A 88 25.83 5.56 -27.11
N LYS A 89 24.80 5.00 -27.76
CA LYS A 89 23.53 5.71 -27.97
C LYS A 89 22.79 5.92 -26.64
N ALA A 90 22.82 4.96 -25.73
CA ALA A 90 22.23 5.11 -24.40
C ALA A 90 22.93 6.17 -23.55
N LYS A 91 24.26 6.26 -23.63
CA LYS A 91 25.05 7.32 -22.98
C LYS A 91 24.71 8.69 -23.53
N ALA A 92 24.70 8.84 -24.87
CA ALA A 92 24.31 10.10 -25.50
C ALA A 92 22.87 10.51 -25.13
N LEU A 93 21.94 9.54 -25.05
CA LEU A 93 20.57 9.78 -24.61
C LEU A 93 20.50 10.28 -23.15
N PHE A 94 21.30 9.69 -22.26
CA PHE A 94 21.38 10.11 -20.87
C PHE A 94 21.94 11.54 -20.74
N GLU A 95 23.05 11.83 -21.43
CA GLU A 95 23.68 13.17 -21.44
C GLU A 95 22.71 14.22 -21.99
N GLN A 96 22.05 13.93 -23.12
CA GLN A 96 21.02 14.81 -23.69
C GLN A 96 19.87 15.05 -22.71
N PHE A 97 19.40 13.99 -22.04
CA PHE A 97 18.30 14.10 -21.10
C PHE A 97 18.68 14.95 -19.87
N GLN A 98 19.93 14.84 -19.42
CA GLN A 98 20.45 15.61 -18.30
C GLN A 98 20.58 17.10 -18.64
N ASP A 99 21.08 17.43 -19.83
CA ASP A 99 21.42 18.81 -20.21
C ASP A 99 20.23 19.57 -20.82
N GLU A 100 19.45 18.93 -21.69
CA GLU A 100 18.41 19.59 -22.49
C GLU A 100 17.00 19.42 -21.92
N GLN A 101 16.82 18.58 -20.89
CA GLN A 101 15.50 18.10 -20.44
C GLN A 101 14.62 17.63 -21.61
N THR A 102 15.23 16.98 -22.61
CA THR A 102 14.50 16.33 -23.69
C THR A 102 14.92 14.88 -23.83
N PHE A 103 13.97 14.00 -24.16
CA PHE A 103 14.24 12.59 -24.34
C PHE A 103 13.85 12.18 -25.77
N LYS A 104 14.86 11.91 -26.61
CA LYS A 104 14.67 11.63 -28.03
C LYS A 104 15.39 10.36 -28.46
N ILE A 105 14.64 9.28 -28.67
CA ILE A 105 15.17 8.03 -29.23
C ILE A 105 14.97 7.97 -30.74
N THR A 106 13.78 8.36 -31.21
CA THR A 106 13.40 8.50 -32.61
C THR A 106 12.68 9.84 -32.81
N ASP A 107 11.45 9.92 -32.33
CA ASP A 107 10.63 11.13 -32.33
C ASP A 107 10.94 11.99 -31.10
N LYS A 108 10.83 13.32 -31.24
CA LYS A 108 10.95 14.23 -30.09
C LYS A 108 9.70 14.08 -29.23
N ILE A 109 9.87 13.61 -28.00
CA ILE A 109 8.80 13.53 -27.01
C ILE A 109 9.01 14.64 -26.00
N GLU A 110 7.95 15.39 -25.73
CA GLU A 110 7.99 16.33 -24.64
C GLU A 110 7.93 15.56 -23.32
N VAL A 111 8.87 15.91 -22.48
CA VAL A 111 9.02 15.37 -21.15
C VAL A 111 8.79 16.53 -20.18
N GLY A 112 8.30 16.26 -18.97
CA GLY A 112 7.96 17.29 -17.98
C GLY A 112 9.18 18.04 -17.42
N THR A 113 8.99 18.75 -16.30
CA THR A 113 10.12 19.37 -15.58
C THR A 113 10.78 18.32 -14.69
N PHE A 114 12.03 17.96 -14.98
CA PHE A 114 12.74 16.89 -14.28
C PHE A 114 13.66 17.37 -13.18
N GLU A 115 13.69 16.59 -12.11
CA GLU A 115 14.78 16.57 -11.16
C GLU A 115 15.41 15.18 -11.15
N PHE A 116 16.73 15.12 -11.28
CA PHE A 116 17.46 13.86 -11.11
C PHE A 116 17.58 13.56 -9.62
N ILE A 117 16.91 12.48 -9.20
CA ILE A 117 17.00 12.02 -7.83
C ILE A 117 18.31 11.26 -7.61
N GLN A 118 18.72 11.12 -6.35
CA GLN A 118 19.92 10.37 -6.00
C GLN A 118 19.81 8.91 -6.49
N PRO A 119 20.90 8.30 -7.00
CA PRO A 119 20.88 6.91 -7.44
C PRO A 119 20.42 5.97 -6.33
N GLN A 120 19.53 5.05 -6.68
CA GLN A 120 18.83 4.21 -5.72
C GLN A 120 19.21 2.75 -5.93
N TYR A 121 19.59 2.06 -4.85
CA TYR A 121 19.62 0.59 -4.87
C TYR A 121 18.23 0.05 -4.55
N VAL A 122 17.72 -0.85 -5.39
CA VAL A 122 16.43 -1.53 -5.20
C VAL A 122 16.68 -3.03 -5.07
N GLN A 123 16.46 -3.55 -3.86
CA GLN A 123 16.52 -4.98 -3.61
C GLN A 123 15.37 -5.73 -4.31
N PRO A 124 15.55 -7.02 -4.64
CA PRO A 124 14.43 -7.87 -5.01
C PRO A 124 13.42 -7.97 -3.88
N SER A 125 12.18 -8.32 -4.23
CA SER A 125 11.14 -8.61 -3.24
C SER A 125 11.48 -9.88 -2.46
N ASP A 126 11.38 -9.82 -1.14
CA ASP A 126 11.47 -10.97 -0.23
C ASP A 126 10.18 -11.07 0.62
N THR A 127 10.12 -12.04 1.53
CA THR A 127 8.94 -12.27 2.39
C THR A 127 8.60 -11.08 3.29
N PHE A 128 9.58 -10.26 3.65
CA PHE A 128 9.43 -9.16 4.60
C PHE A 128 9.39 -7.79 3.93
N ILE A 129 10.06 -7.65 2.78
CA ILE A 129 10.21 -6.39 2.06
C ILE A 129 9.83 -6.59 0.60
N GLN A 130 8.78 -5.88 0.17
CA GLN A 130 8.32 -5.85 -1.21
C GLN A 130 8.34 -4.41 -1.73
N PRO A 131 9.47 -3.93 -2.28
CA PRO A 131 9.57 -2.56 -2.80
C PRO A 131 8.55 -2.36 -3.93
N GLN A 132 7.63 -1.40 -3.78
CA GLN A 132 6.58 -1.11 -4.78
C GLN A 132 7.15 -0.79 -6.17
N ILE A 133 8.33 -0.16 -6.21
CA ILE A 133 9.02 0.15 -7.47
C ILE A 133 9.36 -1.10 -8.30
N ASN A 134 9.46 -2.29 -7.69
CA ASN A 134 9.67 -3.54 -8.44
C ASN A 134 8.53 -3.84 -9.42
N ASN A 135 7.33 -3.29 -9.21
CA ASN A 135 6.20 -3.46 -10.12
C ASN A 135 6.39 -2.80 -11.49
N ILE A 136 7.39 -1.93 -11.64
CA ILE A 136 7.71 -1.26 -12.91
C ILE A 136 9.13 -1.55 -13.42
N LEU A 137 9.92 -2.36 -12.71
CA LEU A 137 11.27 -2.74 -13.12
C LEU A 137 11.25 -4.08 -13.85
N LYS A 138 12.13 -4.23 -14.84
CA LYS A 138 12.28 -5.49 -15.57
C LYS A 138 13.38 -6.32 -14.90
N ASN A 139 13.10 -7.61 -14.65
CA ASN A 139 14.11 -8.57 -14.20
C ASN A 139 14.87 -8.17 -12.91
N ASN A 140 14.23 -7.51 -11.93
CA ASN A 140 14.86 -7.16 -10.66
C ASN A 140 14.96 -8.35 -9.69
N PHE A 141 15.65 -9.41 -10.11
CA PHE A 141 15.82 -10.66 -9.37
C PHE A 141 17.21 -10.77 -8.74
N HIS A 142 17.41 -11.77 -7.88
CA HIS A 142 18.69 -12.16 -7.26
C HIS A 142 19.35 -11.06 -6.40
N CYS A 143 20.12 -10.16 -7.03
CA CYS A 143 20.94 -9.15 -6.35
C CYS A 143 20.35 -7.75 -6.38
N GLY A 144 19.28 -7.54 -7.16
CA GLY A 144 18.62 -6.24 -7.30
C GLY A 144 19.20 -5.39 -8.43
N SER A 145 18.88 -4.10 -8.41
CA SER A 145 19.26 -3.14 -9.45
C SER A 145 19.59 -1.80 -8.85
N TYR A 146 20.46 -1.04 -9.52
CA TYR A 146 20.58 0.39 -9.31
C TYR A 146 19.70 1.16 -10.29
N LEU A 147 19.10 2.26 -9.84
CA LEU A 147 18.30 3.15 -10.65
C LEU A 147 18.92 4.54 -10.68
N ILE A 148 18.91 5.16 -11.86
CA ILE A 148 19.04 6.61 -12.02
C ILE A 148 17.73 7.09 -12.62
N GLU A 149 17.07 8.04 -11.96
CA GLU A 149 15.73 8.50 -12.37
C GLU A 149 15.73 10.01 -12.58
N GLY A 150 15.23 10.42 -13.75
CA GLY A 150 14.68 11.76 -13.93
C GLY A 150 13.22 11.73 -13.52
N PHE A 151 12.90 12.32 -12.37
CA PHE A 151 11.55 12.39 -11.81
C PHE A 151 10.80 13.62 -12.34
N ASP A 152 9.65 13.43 -13.01
CA ASP A 152 8.82 14.56 -13.46
C ASP A 152 8.14 15.21 -12.23
N THR A 153 8.60 16.38 -11.82
CA THR A 153 8.04 17.11 -10.67
C THR A 153 6.73 17.83 -11.01
N SER A 154 6.53 18.17 -12.29
CA SER A 154 5.38 18.93 -12.76
C SER A 154 4.13 18.08 -12.90
N LYS A 155 4.31 16.81 -13.31
CA LYS A 155 3.25 15.86 -13.68
C LYS A 155 2.23 16.42 -14.68
N LYS A 156 2.57 17.48 -15.40
CA LYS A 156 1.59 18.30 -16.13
C LYS A 156 0.86 17.52 -17.22
N ASP A 157 1.61 16.71 -17.97
CA ASP A 157 1.07 15.96 -19.11
C ASP A 157 0.37 14.66 -18.69
N VAL A 158 0.59 14.18 -17.45
CA VAL A 158 -0.01 12.94 -16.89
C VAL A 158 -1.05 13.21 -15.80
N ARG A 159 -1.34 14.49 -15.50
CA ARG A 159 -2.22 14.91 -14.40
C ARG A 159 -3.61 14.28 -14.48
N PHE A 160 -4.14 14.10 -15.69
CA PHE A 160 -5.44 13.48 -15.92
C PHE A 160 -5.53 12.03 -15.43
N LEU A 161 -4.41 11.30 -15.34
CA LEU A 161 -4.36 9.96 -14.75
C LEU A 161 -4.30 10.02 -13.22
N LEU A 162 -3.61 11.01 -12.66
CA LEU A 162 -3.50 11.21 -11.21
C LEU A 162 -4.83 11.67 -10.59
N ASP A 163 -5.56 12.54 -11.27
CA ASP A 163 -6.84 13.07 -10.80
C ASP A 163 -8.00 12.05 -10.97
N ALA A 164 -7.77 10.93 -11.67
CA ALA A 164 -8.79 9.91 -11.96
C ALA A 164 -8.27 8.48 -11.70
N PRO A 165 -8.23 8.03 -10.42
CA PRO A 165 -7.67 6.72 -10.05
C PRO A 165 -8.27 5.53 -10.80
N ILE A 166 -9.58 5.52 -11.03
CA ILE A 166 -10.28 4.45 -11.77
C ILE A 166 -9.75 4.33 -13.22
N ILE A 167 -9.36 5.45 -13.83
CA ILE A 167 -8.82 5.47 -15.20
C ILE A 167 -7.38 4.96 -15.19
N LEU A 168 -6.59 5.37 -14.20
CA LEU A 168 -5.23 4.88 -14.01
C LEU A 168 -5.17 3.38 -13.78
N ASP A 169 -6.05 2.82 -12.94
CA ASP A 169 -6.09 1.39 -12.66
C ASP A 169 -6.38 0.59 -13.94
N LYS A 170 -7.42 0.99 -14.69
CA LYS A 170 -7.76 0.36 -15.97
C LYS A 170 -6.64 0.49 -17.01
N PHE A 171 -6.00 1.66 -17.09
CA PHE A 171 -4.85 1.86 -17.95
C PHE A 171 -3.69 0.94 -17.55
N SER A 172 -3.42 0.81 -16.24
CA SER A 172 -2.38 -0.06 -15.72
C SER A 172 -2.67 -1.52 -16.06
N GLU A 173 -3.91 -2.00 -15.91
CA GLU A 173 -4.32 -3.35 -16.29
C GLU A 173 -4.08 -3.61 -17.80
N GLN A 174 -4.55 -2.70 -18.66
CA GLN A 174 -4.35 -2.81 -20.12
C GLN A 174 -2.87 -2.78 -20.51
N LEU A 175 -2.06 -1.98 -19.81
CA LEU A 175 -0.62 -1.91 -20.04
C LEU A 175 0.07 -3.22 -19.64
N SER A 176 -0.36 -3.82 -18.52
CA SER A 176 0.15 -5.10 -18.01
C SER A 176 -0.05 -6.27 -18.98
N GLU A 177 -1.09 -6.22 -19.81
CA GLU A 177 -1.34 -7.21 -20.87
C GLU A 177 -0.29 -7.14 -22.00
N ILE A 178 0.35 -5.98 -22.20
CA ILE A 178 1.34 -5.75 -23.26
C ILE A 178 2.77 -5.94 -22.72
N ILE A 179 3.05 -5.34 -21.58
CA ILE A 179 4.33 -5.39 -20.88
C ILE A 179 4.07 -5.65 -19.40
N PRO A 180 4.79 -6.56 -18.72
CA PRO A 180 4.47 -6.99 -17.35
C PRO A 180 4.89 -5.94 -16.31
N ILE A 181 4.31 -4.74 -16.37
CA ILE A 181 4.48 -3.67 -15.40
C ILE A 181 3.12 -3.18 -14.88
N HIS A 182 3.06 -2.81 -13.61
CA HIS A 182 1.87 -2.27 -12.95
C HIS A 182 2.11 -0.82 -12.51
N ILE A 183 2.05 0.12 -13.47
CA ILE A 183 2.33 1.54 -13.21
C ILE A 183 1.35 2.18 -12.22
N GLY A 184 0.12 1.65 -12.10
CA GLY A 184 -0.88 2.14 -11.15
C GLY A 184 -0.45 2.05 -9.68
N THR A 185 0.39 1.06 -9.32
CA THR A 185 0.88 0.91 -7.93
C THR A 185 1.93 1.95 -7.53
N VAL A 186 2.51 2.64 -8.52
CA VAL A 186 3.53 3.68 -8.36
C VAL A 186 3.17 4.88 -9.21
N SER A 187 1.94 5.36 -9.02
CA SER A 187 1.37 6.49 -9.77
C SER A 187 2.22 7.76 -9.70
N ASP A 188 2.96 7.94 -8.61
CA ASP A 188 3.93 9.02 -8.43
C ASP A 188 5.10 8.98 -9.44
N ARG A 189 5.35 7.83 -10.09
CA ARG A 189 6.38 7.65 -11.13
C ARG A 189 5.87 7.90 -12.55
N LEU A 190 4.60 8.28 -12.73
CA LEU A 190 4.11 8.77 -14.02
C LEU A 190 4.90 10.01 -14.47
N GLY A 191 5.24 10.06 -15.75
CA GLY A 191 6.09 11.08 -16.38
C GLY A 191 7.58 10.84 -16.22
N SER A 192 8.02 9.94 -15.33
CA SER A 192 9.44 9.68 -15.08
C SER A 192 10.15 8.93 -16.21
N VAL A 193 11.47 9.08 -16.25
CA VAL A 193 12.40 8.28 -17.07
C VAL A 193 13.39 7.59 -16.14
N ILE A 194 13.43 6.27 -16.16
CA ILE A 194 14.25 5.44 -15.26
C ILE A 194 15.30 4.68 -16.06
N PHE A 195 16.57 4.81 -15.67
CA PHE A 195 17.68 4.00 -16.14
C PHE A 195 17.97 2.93 -15.09
N GLN A 196 17.74 1.66 -15.44
CA GLN A 196 17.92 0.50 -14.60
C GLN A 196 19.22 -0.23 -14.93
N PHE A 197 20.03 -0.47 -13.91
CA PHE A 197 21.29 -1.21 -13.95
C PHE A 197 21.17 -2.48 -13.09
N PRO A 198 20.71 -3.61 -13.64
CA PRO A 198 20.62 -4.87 -12.90
C PRO A 198 21.98 -5.36 -12.44
N ILE A 199 22.11 -5.74 -11.17
CA ILE A 199 23.37 -6.25 -10.63
C ILE A 199 23.56 -7.70 -11.09
N ASN A 200 24.55 -7.93 -11.95
CA ASN A 200 24.82 -9.24 -12.55
C ASN A 200 26.29 -9.68 -12.50
N ILE A 201 27.16 -8.94 -11.79
CA ILE A 201 28.56 -9.37 -11.57
C ILE A 201 28.70 -10.58 -10.64
N LEU A 202 27.67 -10.89 -9.84
CA LEU A 202 27.65 -12.04 -8.95
C LEU A 202 26.21 -12.44 -8.60
N LYS A 203 26.07 -13.65 -8.04
CA LYS A 203 24.86 -14.17 -7.40
C LYS A 203 25.21 -14.65 -6.00
N ILE A 204 24.36 -14.36 -5.02
CA ILE A 204 24.54 -14.76 -3.62
C ILE A 204 23.34 -15.59 -3.17
N GLU A 205 23.63 -16.72 -2.54
CA GLU A 205 22.68 -17.53 -1.79
C GLU A 205 23.18 -17.70 -0.36
N THR A 206 22.27 -17.68 0.60
CA THR A 206 22.57 -17.81 2.02
C THR A 206 21.99 -19.10 2.57
N LEU A 207 22.82 -19.86 3.28
CA LEU A 207 22.42 -21.09 3.96
C LEU A 207 22.56 -20.90 5.47
N THR A 208 21.60 -21.38 6.25
CA THR A 208 21.69 -21.37 7.71
C THR A 208 22.63 -22.47 8.19
N VAL A 209 23.55 -22.12 9.10
CA VAL A 209 24.48 -23.08 9.71
C VAL A 209 23.98 -23.46 11.10
N GLY A 210 23.81 -24.76 11.33
CA GLY A 210 23.24 -25.27 12.58
C GLY A 210 21.82 -24.73 12.85
N GLN A 211 21.31 -24.94 14.07
CA GLN A 211 20.12 -24.24 14.54
C GLN A 211 20.52 -22.85 15.04
N ASP A 212 20.16 -21.82 14.27
CA ASP A 212 20.35 -20.42 14.62
C ASP A 212 21.82 -20.00 14.90
N GLN A 213 22.83 -20.69 14.37
CA GLN A 213 24.25 -20.44 14.74
C GLN A 213 24.99 -19.52 13.77
N GLY A 214 24.52 -19.38 12.53
CA GLY A 214 25.14 -18.47 11.57
C GLY A 214 24.61 -18.60 10.16
N LEU A 215 25.25 -17.86 9.26
CA LEU A 215 24.97 -17.86 7.83
C LEU A 215 26.22 -18.24 7.05
N GLN A 216 26.08 -19.19 6.14
CA GLN A 216 27.07 -19.54 5.12
C GLN A 216 26.69 -18.87 3.79
N PHE A 217 27.69 -18.35 3.08
CA PHE A 217 27.52 -17.62 1.82
C PHE A 217 28.01 -18.43 0.62
N GLU A 218 27.09 -18.70 -0.31
CA GLU A 218 27.38 -19.27 -1.62
C GLU A 218 27.36 -18.14 -2.66
N ILE A 219 28.53 -17.82 -3.23
CA ILE A 219 28.82 -16.69 -4.10
C ILE A 219 29.32 -17.18 -5.46
N CYS A 220 28.49 -17.03 -6.48
CA CYS A 220 28.87 -17.30 -7.87
C CYS A 220 29.21 -15.99 -8.58
N TYR A 221 30.45 -15.85 -9.05
CA TYR A 221 30.89 -14.67 -9.81
C TYR A 221 30.60 -14.80 -11.30
N HIS A 222 30.37 -13.67 -11.96
CA HIS A 222 30.18 -13.64 -13.41
C HIS A 222 31.47 -14.06 -14.14
N PRO A 223 31.42 -14.88 -15.21
CA PRO A 223 32.62 -15.40 -15.87
C PRO A 223 33.56 -14.35 -16.49
N LYS A 224 33.02 -13.18 -16.88
CA LYS A 224 33.80 -12.06 -17.45
C LYS A 224 34.57 -11.25 -16.37
N LEU A 225 34.37 -11.54 -15.09
CA LEU A 225 34.98 -10.80 -13.99
C LEU A 225 36.43 -11.23 -13.80
N GLN A 226 37.36 -10.31 -14.08
CA GLN A 226 38.80 -10.56 -13.92
C GLN A 226 39.22 -10.47 -12.46
N ASP A 227 38.83 -9.37 -11.79
CA ASP A 227 39.14 -9.12 -10.38
C ASP A 227 37.87 -9.27 -9.54
N LYS A 228 37.92 -10.18 -8.56
CA LYS A 228 36.80 -10.41 -7.65
C LYS A 228 36.67 -9.23 -6.68
N PRO A 229 35.46 -8.69 -6.46
CA PRO A 229 35.25 -7.62 -5.50
C PRO A 229 35.59 -8.09 -4.09
N ASN A 230 36.11 -7.18 -3.27
CA ASN A 230 36.29 -7.44 -1.84
C ASN A 230 34.93 -7.27 -1.15
N LEU A 231 34.27 -8.38 -0.85
CA LEU A 231 32.92 -8.39 -0.31
C LEU A 231 32.95 -8.32 1.22
N GLN A 232 32.09 -7.45 1.77
CA GLN A 232 31.86 -7.35 3.20
C GLN A 232 30.38 -7.54 3.50
N ALA A 233 30.06 -8.52 4.34
CA ALA A 233 28.72 -8.75 4.87
C ALA A 233 28.49 -7.91 6.11
N ILE A 234 27.34 -7.25 6.17
CA ILE A 234 26.82 -6.51 7.31
C ILE A 234 25.50 -7.18 7.68
N ILE A 235 25.46 -7.80 8.85
CA ILE A 235 24.35 -8.63 9.30
C ILE A 235 23.82 -8.08 10.63
N GLN A 236 22.50 -8.01 10.76
CA GLN A 236 21.81 -7.56 11.96
C GLN A 236 20.67 -8.51 12.27
N ASN A 237 20.62 -9.01 13.49
CA ASN A 237 19.47 -9.73 14.04
C ASN A 237 18.73 -8.80 15.01
N SER A 238 17.43 -8.62 14.79
CA SER A 238 16.61 -7.71 15.58
C SER A 238 15.26 -8.31 15.92
N PHE A 239 14.79 -8.01 17.12
CA PHE A 239 13.46 -8.37 17.62
C PHE A 239 12.95 -7.22 18.50
N ASP A 240 11.67 -6.85 18.36
CA ASP A 240 11.07 -5.78 19.18
C ASP A 240 11.89 -4.47 19.16
N ASP A 241 12.28 -4.04 17.96
CA ASP A 241 13.17 -2.89 17.72
C ASP A 241 14.50 -2.89 18.48
N THR A 242 14.88 -4.04 19.06
CA THR A 242 16.14 -4.25 19.76
C THR A 242 17.11 -4.99 18.86
N LEU A 243 18.33 -4.47 18.75
CA LEU A 243 19.43 -5.13 18.04
C LEU A 243 20.03 -6.22 18.92
N LEU A 244 19.70 -7.48 18.63
CA LEU A 244 20.14 -8.64 19.40
C LEU A 244 21.55 -9.10 19.02
N ALA A 245 21.89 -9.02 17.73
CA ALA A 245 23.23 -9.34 17.24
C ALA A 245 23.60 -8.49 16.03
N HIS A 246 24.89 -8.21 15.88
CA HIS A 246 25.45 -7.48 14.76
C HIS A 246 26.82 -8.06 14.38
N ALA A 247 27.03 -8.27 13.09
CA ALA A 247 28.30 -8.74 12.55
C ALA A 247 28.67 -7.95 11.29
N VAL A 248 29.95 -7.63 11.17
CA VAL A 248 30.56 -7.08 9.95
C VAL A 248 31.80 -7.91 9.65
N GLN A 249 31.80 -8.60 8.50
CA GLN A 249 32.87 -9.54 8.17
C GLN A 249 33.15 -9.55 6.66
N ASP A 250 34.43 -9.59 6.30
CA ASP A 250 34.85 -9.80 4.92
C ASP A 250 34.52 -11.26 4.54
N ILE A 251 33.85 -11.47 3.40
CA ILE A 251 33.33 -12.78 2.98
C ILE A 251 33.85 -13.19 1.60
N THR A 252 33.99 -14.50 1.42
CA THR A 252 34.33 -15.16 0.16
C THR A 252 33.42 -16.38 -0.03
N GLN A 253 33.58 -17.08 -1.15
CA GLN A 253 32.85 -18.32 -1.43
C GLN A 253 32.99 -19.32 -0.27
N GLY A 254 31.88 -19.77 0.31
CA GLY A 254 31.84 -20.72 1.41
C GLY A 254 32.17 -20.14 2.79
N SER A 255 32.32 -18.81 2.91
CA SER A 255 32.51 -18.17 4.22
C SER A 255 31.28 -18.35 5.10
N THR A 256 31.51 -18.54 6.40
CA THR A 256 30.46 -18.59 7.43
C THR A 256 30.64 -17.44 8.39
N VAL A 257 29.55 -16.73 8.66
CA VAL A 257 29.49 -15.65 9.66
C VAL A 257 28.63 -16.15 10.83
N PRO A 258 29.23 -16.32 12.04
CA PRO A 258 28.48 -16.74 13.22
C PRO A 258 27.58 -15.58 13.69
N ILE A 259 26.27 -15.82 13.70
CA ILE A 259 25.27 -14.86 14.18
C ILE A 259 23.99 -15.61 14.54
N ASN A 260 23.31 -15.15 15.60
CA ASN A 260 22.00 -15.67 15.92
C ASN A 260 21.01 -15.35 14.79
N THR A 261 20.33 -16.37 14.27
CA THR A 261 19.31 -16.23 13.20
C THR A 261 17.90 -16.62 13.68
N SER A 262 17.69 -16.66 15.00
CA SER A 262 16.42 -16.99 15.64
C SER A 262 15.27 -16.04 15.32
N ASP A 263 15.60 -14.80 14.94
CA ASP A 263 14.66 -13.71 14.69
C ASP A 263 14.96 -13.06 13.34
N LEU A 264 14.34 -11.91 13.04
CA LEU A 264 14.54 -11.23 11.77
C LEU A 264 16.01 -10.85 11.58
N VAL A 265 16.63 -11.44 10.55
CA VAL A 265 17.98 -11.14 10.10
C VAL A 265 17.91 -10.23 8.88
N LYS A 266 18.51 -9.05 8.98
CA LYS A 266 18.75 -8.14 7.86
C LYS A 266 20.21 -8.29 7.42
N LEU A 267 20.39 -8.67 6.17
CA LEU A 267 21.69 -8.86 5.54
C LEU A 267 21.90 -7.80 4.45
N LYS A 268 23.09 -7.20 4.42
CA LYS A 268 23.57 -6.33 3.35
C LYS A 268 25.00 -6.72 3.00
N ILE A 269 25.30 -6.88 1.71
CA ILE A 269 26.64 -7.17 1.21
C ILE A 269 27.09 -6.02 0.33
N ILE A 270 28.28 -5.51 0.61
CA ILE A 270 28.88 -4.39 -0.11
C ILE A 270 30.21 -4.80 -0.75
N ASN A 271 30.57 -4.14 -1.84
CA ASN A 271 31.96 -4.12 -2.30
C ASN A 271 32.70 -3.03 -1.51
N LYS A 272 33.64 -3.47 -0.67
CA LYS A 272 34.42 -2.62 0.24
C LYS A 272 35.29 -1.60 -0.48
N ASN A 273 35.71 -1.88 -1.72
CA ASN A 273 36.62 -1.01 -2.46
C ASN A 273 35.94 0.30 -2.89
N ASN A 274 34.65 0.26 -3.20
CA ASN A 274 33.88 1.38 -3.76
C ASN A 274 32.58 1.68 -3.00
N ASN A 275 32.32 0.99 -1.88
CA ASN A 275 31.12 1.12 -1.03
C ASN A 275 29.78 0.88 -1.75
N VAL A 276 29.78 0.09 -2.82
CA VAL A 276 28.57 -0.27 -3.57
C VAL A 276 27.84 -1.41 -2.88
N VAL A 277 26.52 -1.30 -2.72
CA VAL A 277 25.66 -2.39 -2.24
C VAL A 277 25.41 -3.34 -3.40
N LEU A 278 25.79 -4.60 -3.22
CA LEU A 278 25.61 -5.64 -4.23
C LEU A 278 24.48 -6.59 -3.90
N PHE A 279 24.07 -6.69 -2.64
CA PHE A 279 23.00 -7.58 -2.22
C PHE A 279 22.37 -7.11 -0.90
N LYS A 280 21.07 -7.28 -0.77
CA LYS A 280 20.34 -7.06 0.48
C LYS A 280 19.17 -8.03 0.57
N GLN A 281 18.94 -8.58 1.76
CA GLN A 281 17.86 -9.52 2.01
C GLN A 281 17.43 -9.44 3.48
N SER A 282 16.14 -9.67 3.73
CA SER A 282 15.65 -10.00 5.07
C SER A 282 15.19 -11.45 5.13
N LEU A 283 15.56 -12.17 6.19
CA LEU A 283 15.24 -13.59 6.36
C LEU A 283 15.00 -13.94 7.83
N VAL A 284 14.26 -15.03 8.06
CA VAL A 284 14.07 -15.68 9.37
C VAL A 284 14.29 -17.17 9.17
N THR A 285 14.94 -17.82 10.12
CA THR A 285 15.14 -19.28 10.09
C THR A 285 13.83 -20.00 10.39
N VAL A 286 13.47 -20.97 9.54
CA VAL A 286 12.30 -21.83 9.78
C VAL A 286 12.62 -22.80 10.92
N LYS A 287 12.04 -22.57 12.09
CA LYS A 287 12.28 -23.38 13.31
C LYS A 287 11.42 -24.64 13.39
N ASN A 288 10.18 -24.54 12.91
CA ASN A 288 9.22 -25.64 12.92
C ASN A 288 8.43 -25.67 11.62
N ILE A 289 8.02 -26.88 11.24
CA ILE A 289 7.05 -27.09 10.17
C ILE A 289 5.91 -27.87 10.80
N SER A 290 4.70 -27.34 10.70
CA SER A 290 3.50 -28.07 11.06
C SER A 290 2.91 -28.67 9.79
N VAL A 291 2.85 -30.01 9.76
CA VAL A 291 2.23 -30.73 8.64
C VAL A 291 0.88 -31.25 9.08
N CYS A 292 -0.18 -30.71 8.50
CA CYS A 292 -1.54 -31.21 8.67
C CYS A 292 -1.84 -32.19 7.53
N THR A 293 -1.91 -33.49 7.85
CA THR A 293 -2.32 -34.52 6.89
C THR A 293 -3.79 -34.87 7.11
N ASN A 294 -4.60 -34.73 6.06
CA ASN A 294 -5.97 -35.23 6.03
C ASN A 294 -5.94 -36.71 5.64
N ILE A 295 -5.83 -37.60 6.62
CA ILE A 295 -5.69 -39.06 6.38
C ILE A 295 -7.06 -39.74 6.19
N MET A 296 -8.16 -39.09 6.55
CA MET A 296 -9.50 -39.63 6.30
C MET A 296 -10.02 -39.23 4.92
N SER A 297 -10.57 -40.22 4.19
CA SER A 297 -11.33 -39.98 2.96
C SER A 297 -12.35 -38.86 3.20
N PRO A 298 -12.43 -37.85 2.33
CA PRO A 298 -13.38 -36.76 2.49
C PRO A 298 -14.79 -37.34 2.65
N GLN A 299 -15.43 -37.10 3.80
CA GLN A 299 -16.81 -37.49 4.01
C GLN A 299 -17.72 -36.39 3.51
N ASP A 300 -18.69 -36.73 2.68
CA ASP A 300 -19.67 -35.76 2.23
C ASP A 300 -20.69 -35.48 3.32
N ARG A 301 -20.69 -34.24 3.81
CA ARG A 301 -21.79 -33.69 4.59
C ARG A 301 -22.86 -33.21 3.62
N PHE A 302 -24.04 -33.82 3.72
CA PHE A 302 -25.22 -33.33 3.04
C PHE A 302 -26.14 -32.61 4.01
N PHE A 303 -26.63 -31.43 3.63
CA PHE A 303 -27.64 -30.71 4.39
C PHE A 303 -28.56 -29.97 3.42
N MET A 304 -29.79 -29.68 3.85
CA MET A 304 -30.73 -28.90 3.05
C MET A 304 -30.53 -27.42 3.34
N LEU A 305 -30.39 -26.61 2.29
CA LEU A 305 -30.48 -25.15 2.38
C LEU A 305 -31.74 -24.74 1.59
N GLY A 306 -32.83 -24.50 2.32
CA GLY A 306 -34.18 -24.45 1.71
C GLY A 306 -34.55 -25.81 1.12
N ASN A 307 -34.98 -25.81 -0.15
CA ASN A 307 -35.35 -27.04 -0.88
C ASN A 307 -34.17 -27.64 -1.67
N THR A 308 -32.97 -27.07 -1.59
CA THR A 308 -31.80 -27.53 -2.33
C THR A 308 -30.88 -28.32 -1.42
N LYS A 309 -30.56 -29.55 -1.81
CA LYS A 309 -29.58 -30.37 -1.09
C LYS A 309 -28.18 -29.85 -1.39
N GLN A 310 -27.48 -29.39 -0.37
CA GLN A 310 -26.09 -28.99 -0.41
C GLN A 310 -25.20 -30.19 -0.07
N ARG A 311 -24.06 -30.30 -0.75
CA ARG A 311 -23.01 -31.28 -0.49
C ARG A 311 -21.72 -30.53 -0.22
N VAL A 312 -21.13 -30.76 0.95
CA VAL A 312 -19.82 -30.23 1.30
C VAL A 312 -18.93 -31.40 1.67
N SER A 313 -17.80 -31.53 0.98
CA SER A 313 -16.81 -32.53 1.34
C SER A 313 -16.05 -32.06 2.59
N VAL A 314 -16.07 -32.87 3.64
CA VAL A 314 -15.43 -32.57 4.93
C VAL A 314 -14.31 -33.56 5.16
N SER A 315 -13.11 -33.04 5.37
CA SER A 315 -11.97 -33.80 5.88
C SER A 315 -11.68 -33.37 7.31
N GLN A 316 -11.51 -34.34 8.21
CA GLN A 316 -11.05 -34.05 9.56
C GLN A 316 -9.54 -33.79 9.52
N GLN A 317 -9.13 -32.58 9.90
CA GLN A 317 -7.72 -32.26 10.17
C GLN A 317 -7.34 -32.90 11.50
N ASN A 318 -6.40 -33.82 11.51
CA ASN A 318 -5.73 -34.19 12.76
C ASN A 318 -4.79 -33.05 13.17
N ILE A 319 -4.60 -32.90 14.49
CA ILE A 319 -3.58 -32.00 15.07
C ILE A 319 -2.26 -32.33 14.37
N GLY A 320 -1.70 -31.34 13.68
CA GLY A 320 -0.49 -31.52 12.88
C GLY A 320 0.65 -32.04 13.74
N THR A 321 1.45 -32.95 13.19
CA THR A 321 2.73 -33.29 13.80
C THR A 321 3.65 -32.09 13.64
N ASN A 322 4.04 -31.49 14.77
CA ASN A 322 5.06 -30.46 14.79
C ASN A 322 6.43 -31.13 14.78
N ILE A 323 7.25 -30.81 13.78
CA ILE A 323 8.63 -31.28 13.67
C ILE A 323 9.54 -30.07 13.96
N GLY A 324 10.40 -30.17 14.97
CA GLY A 324 11.34 -29.13 15.41
C GLY A 324 11.38 -28.92 16.92
N GLU A 325 12.33 -28.12 17.42
CA GLU A 325 12.43 -27.74 18.84
C GLU A 325 11.63 -26.47 19.13
N GLN A 326 10.76 -26.51 20.14
CA GLN A 326 10.12 -25.31 20.71
C GLN A 326 10.98 -24.75 21.84
N LYS A 327 11.82 -23.75 21.56
CA LYS A 327 12.39 -22.89 22.61
C LYS A 327 11.43 -21.72 22.86
N GLN A 328 10.44 -21.95 23.71
CA GLN A 328 9.33 -21.02 23.98
C GLN A 328 9.31 -20.58 25.45
N ILE A 329 10.14 -19.59 25.81
CA ILE A 329 9.94 -18.88 27.08
C ILE A 329 10.11 -17.37 26.87
N TYR A 330 11.26 -16.88 26.39
CA TYR A 330 11.52 -15.44 26.28
C TYR A 330 10.60 -14.73 25.25
N ASP A 331 10.53 -15.25 24.02
CA ASP A 331 9.76 -14.64 22.93
C ASP A 331 8.27 -14.50 23.26
N ASP A 332 7.70 -15.47 24.00
CA ASP A 332 6.28 -15.46 24.36
C ASP A 332 5.95 -14.33 25.34
N TRP A 333 6.85 -14.03 26.30
CA TRP A 333 6.68 -12.89 27.20
C TRP A 333 6.74 -11.56 26.46
N VAL A 334 7.70 -11.41 25.55
CA VAL A 334 7.83 -10.20 24.73
C VAL A 334 6.61 -10.02 23.83
N ARG A 335 6.15 -11.08 23.14
CA ARG A 335 4.94 -11.05 22.32
C ARG A 335 3.69 -10.72 23.13
N THR A 336 3.55 -11.30 24.32
CA THR A 336 2.43 -10.99 25.23
C THR A 336 2.45 -9.52 25.64
N ARG A 337 3.62 -8.98 25.99
CA ARG A 337 3.79 -7.58 26.34
C ARG A 337 3.49 -6.66 25.14
N ILE A 338 3.97 -6.98 23.93
CA ILE A 338 3.65 -6.24 22.69
C ILE A 338 2.14 -6.20 22.48
N TYR A 339 1.47 -7.35 22.54
CA TYR A 339 0.02 -7.43 22.38
C TYR A 339 -0.75 -6.58 23.40
N GLN A 340 -0.36 -6.66 24.69
CA GLN A 340 -0.99 -5.89 25.75
C GLN A 340 -0.80 -4.37 25.55
N TYR A 341 0.39 -3.95 25.13
CA TYR A 341 0.69 -2.55 24.84
C TYR A 341 -0.06 -2.03 23.61
N GLU A 342 -0.12 -2.82 22.53
CA GLU A 342 -0.90 -2.50 21.32
C GLU A 342 -2.39 -2.35 21.67
N LEU A 343 -2.96 -3.29 22.43
CA LEU A 343 -4.35 -3.22 22.87
C LEU A 343 -4.60 -1.96 23.71
N ALA A 344 -3.75 -1.66 24.69
CA ALA A 344 -3.88 -0.46 25.51
C ALA A 344 -3.83 0.82 24.65
N THR A 345 -2.91 0.88 23.68
CA THR A 345 -2.79 2.02 22.76
C THR A 345 -4.04 2.19 21.89
N LEU A 346 -4.62 1.08 21.42
CA LEU A 346 -5.85 1.09 20.64
C LEU A 346 -7.06 1.55 21.48
N GLU A 347 -7.12 1.14 22.75
CA GLU A 347 -8.16 1.57 23.68
C GLU A 347 -8.03 3.06 24.03
N GLU A 348 -6.82 3.55 24.35
CA GLU A 348 -6.56 4.97 24.64
C GLU A 348 -6.87 5.89 23.46
N SER A 349 -6.56 5.44 22.24
CA SER A 349 -6.86 6.19 21.01
C SER A 349 -8.32 6.08 20.58
N LEU A 350 -9.13 5.25 21.26
CA LEU A 350 -10.50 4.86 20.89
C LEU A 350 -10.58 4.20 19.50
N SER A 351 -9.47 3.65 19.00
CA SER A 351 -9.42 2.99 17.69
C SER A 351 -10.01 1.58 17.73
N PHE A 352 -9.97 0.92 18.90
CA PHE A 352 -10.64 -0.34 19.17
C PHE A 352 -11.01 -0.41 20.66
N ILE A 353 -12.29 -0.62 20.96
CA ILE A 353 -12.79 -0.81 22.32
C ILE A 353 -13.81 -1.94 22.30
N GLN A 354 -13.70 -2.85 23.27
CA GLN A 354 -14.70 -3.88 23.51
C GLN A 354 -15.48 -3.57 24.77
N TYR A 355 -16.79 -3.47 24.65
CA TYR A 355 -17.70 -3.36 25.81
C TYR A 355 -18.33 -4.73 26.04
N LYS A 356 -18.52 -5.09 27.30
CA LYS A 356 -19.06 -6.39 27.73
C LYS A 356 -20.55 -6.32 28.11
N GLY A 357 -21.14 -5.12 28.14
CA GLY A 357 -22.52 -4.89 28.58
C GLY A 357 -22.65 -4.74 30.10
N LEU A 358 -21.60 -4.29 30.79
CA LEU A 358 -21.63 -4.08 32.23
C LEU A 358 -22.42 -2.80 32.58
N PRO A 359 -23.04 -2.69 33.77
CA PRO A 359 -23.95 -1.58 34.10
C PRO A 359 -23.37 -0.16 33.91
N TYR A 360 -22.06 0.01 34.10
CA TYR A 360 -21.37 1.30 33.96
C TYR A 360 -20.88 1.58 32.52
N GLU A 361 -20.92 0.60 31.62
CA GLU A 361 -20.35 0.72 30.27
C GLU A 361 -21.23 1.54 29.33
N ARG A 362 -22.52 1.75 29.64
CA ARG A 362 -23.38 2.66 28.87
C ARG A 362 -22.82 4.07 28.88
N GLU A 363 -22.58 4.62 30.06
CA GLU A 363 -22.02 5.98 30.20
C GLU A 363 -20.60 6.05 29.63
N LYS A 364 -19.80 5.00 29.84
CA LYS A 364 -18.47 4.90 29.22
C LYS A 364 -18.56 4.98 27.69
N ALA A 365 -19.41 4.16 27.06
CA ALA A 365 -19.56 4.12 25.61
C ALA A 365 -20.06 5.46 25.05
N LEU A 366 -21.06 6.08 25.69
CA LEU A 366 -21.53 7.41 25.29
C LEU A 366 -20.42 8.47 25.43
N ASN A 367 -19.64 8.45 26.51
CA ASN A 367 -18.52 9.37 26.69
C ASN A 367 -17.38 9.13 25.67
N ASP A 368 -17.11 7.89 25.30
CA ASP A 368 -16.14 7.54 24.25
C ASP A 368 -16.62 8.12 22.89
N ILE A 369 -17.91 7.99 22.55
CA ILE A 369 -18.50 8.61 21.36
C ILE A 369 -18.41 10.14 21.41
N ARG A 370 -18.75 10.77 22.53
CA ARG A 370 -18.66 12.23 22.71
C ARG A 370 -17.22 12.73 22.61
N THR A 371 -16.25 11.93 23.07
CA THR A 371 -14.82 12.21 22.93
C THR A 371 -14.40 12.18 21.47
N LEU A 372 -14.83 11.16 20.70
CA LEU A 372 -14.59 11.09 19.25
C LEU A 372 -15.20 12.28 18.51
N ILE A 373 -16.45 12.63 18.84
CA ILE A 373 -17.16 13.78 18.28
C ILE A 373 -16.32 15.05 18.43
N ASN A 374 -15.93 15.38 19.66
CA ASN A 374 -15.19 16.61 19.94
C ASN A 374 -13.75 16.61 19.41
N LYS A 375 -13.17 15.42 19.16
CA LYS A 375 -11.84 15.29 18.57
C LYS A 375 -11.83 15.50 17.05
N HIS A 376 -12.93 15.18 16.37
CA HIS A 376 -12.96 15.06 14.90
C HIS A 376 -14.07 15.84 14.19
N ASN A 377 -14.85 16.67 14.90
CA ASN A 377 -15.98 17.45 14.34
C ASN A 377 -15.59 18.61 13.40
N GLN A 378 -14.32 18.79 13.03
CA GLN A 378 -13.83 19.99 12.31
C GLN A 378 -14.56 20.29 11.00
N ASN A 379 -15.07 19.26 10.30
CA ASN A 379 -15.83 19.39 9.06
C ASN A 379 -17.27 18.87 9.17
N GLY A 380 -17.72 18.55 10.39
CA GLY A 380 -19.03 17.97 10.66
C GLY A 380 -18.96 16.57 11.29
N VAL A 381 -20.12 16.03 11.62
CA VAL A 381 -20.28 14.69 12.21
C VAL A 381 -21.54 14.05 11.66
N TYR A 382 -21.41 12.87 11.05
CA TYR A 382 -22.54 12.13 10.52
C TYR A 382 -22.77 10.86 11.31
N LEU A 383 -24.03 10.60 11.68
CA LEU A 383 -24.47 9.43 12.42
C LEU A 383 -25.42 8.62 11.54
N TRP A 384 -25.06 7.37 11.28
CA TRP A 384 -25.83 6.48 10.46
C TRP A 384 -26.25 5.29 11.32
N ASP A 385 -27.52 5.21 11.72
CA ASP A 385 -28.03 4.09 12.51
C ASP A 385 -29.57 3.98 12.33
N PRO A 386 -30.10 2.81 11.92
CA PRO A 386 -31.52 2.65 11.62
C PRO A 386 -32.45 2.84 12.82
N TYR A 387 -31.96 2.71 14.05
CA TYR A 387 -32.79 2.72 15.26
C TYR A 387 -32.57 3.97 16.13
N LEU A 388 -32.03 5.05 15.56
CA LEU A 388 -31.87 6.31 16.28
C LEU A 388 -33.23 6.91 16.63
N ASN A 389 -33.38 7.25 17.90
CA ASN A 389 -34.42 8.15 18.38
C ASN A 389 -33.84 9.55 18.74
N ALA A 390 -34.69 10.48 19.15
CA ALA A 390 -34.26 11.83 19.51
C ALA A 390 -33.31 11.86 20.73
N GLU A 391 -33.57 11.02 21.74
CA GLU A 391 -32.72 10.91 22.93
C GLU A 391 -31.30 10.41 22.60
N ASP A 392 -31.16 9.49 21.65
CA ASP A 392 -29.87 8.99 21.15
C ASP A 392 -29.07 10.10 20.47
N ILE A 393 -29.74 10.92 19.66
CA ILE A 393 -29.13 12.07 18.97
C ILE A 393 -28.71 13.14 19.98
N LYS A 394 -29.55 13.42 21.00
CA LYS A 394 -29.19 14.32 22.12
C LYS A 394 -28.01 13.77 22.94
N ASN A 395 -27.94 12.45 23.15
CA ASN A 395 -26.84 11.85 23.89
C ASN A 395 -25.53 11.77 23.11
N THR A 396 -25.54 12.10 21.81
CA THR A 396 -24.37 12.02 20.92
C THR A 396 -24.09 13.34 20.21
N LEU A 397 -24.79 13.66 19.12
CA LEU A 397 -24.50 14.79 18.23
C LEU A 397 -24.61 16.16 18.92
N TYR A 398 -25.48 16.31 19.92
CA TYR A 398 -25.61 17.57 20.69
C TYR A 398 -24.36 17.91 21.49
N PHE A 399 -23.49 16.93 21.76
CA PHE A 399 -22.23 17.15 22.47
C PHE A 399 -21.11 17.68 21.55
N SER A 400 -21.39 17.96 20.28
CA SER A 400 -20.43 18.63 19.40
C SER A 400 -20.19 20.07 19.84
N ASN A 401 -18.93 20.42 20.12
CA ASN A 401 -18.53 21.75 20.56
C ASN A 401 -18.36 22.79 19.44
N ASN A 402 -18.80 22.50 18.22
CA ASN A 402 -18.72 23.41 17.09
C ASN A 402 -20.01 23.40 16.25
N THR A 403 -20.16 24.38 15.37
CA THR A 403 -21.36 24.59 14.56
C THR A 403 -21.27 23.94 13.17
N GLN A 404 -20.39 22.95 13.00
CA GLN A 404 -20.23 22.25 11.72
C GLN A 404 -21.44 21.35 11.44
N PRO A 405 -21.67 20.94 10.17
CA PRO A 405 -22.84 20.13 9.83
C PRO A 405 -22.92 18.82 10.61
N LEU A 406 -24.05 18.61 11.28
CA LEU A 406 -24.42 17.38 11.96
C LEU A 406 -25.52 16.71 11.15
N LYS A 407 -25.32 15.46 10.75
CA LYS A 407 -26.28 14.72 9.92
C LYS A 407 -26.63 13.39 10.58
N ALA A 408 -27.91 13.06 10.65
CA ALA A 408 -28.36 11.77 11.14
C ALA A 408 -29.28 11.07 10.14
N ILE A 409 -29.01 9.80 9.83
CA ILE A 409 -29.90 8.93 9.04
C ILE A 409 -30.47 7.84 9.95
N THR A 410 -31.81 7.73 9.99
CA THR A 410 -32.55 6.72 10.78
C THR A 410 -33.64 6.02 9.96
N ASN A 411 -34.23 4.93 10.49
CA ASN A 411 -35.45 4.30 9.97
C ASN A 411 -36.63 4.47 10.93
N ILE A 412 -36.70 5.60 11.64
CA ILE A 412 -37.80 5.93 12.56
C ILE A 412 -39.18 5.77 11.88
N GLU A 413 -40.08 5.09 12.56
CA GLU A 413 -41.42 4.82 12.05
C GLU A 413 -42.27 6.09 12.00
N SER A 414 -43.25 6.13 11.08
CA SER A 414 -44.10 7.32 10.92
C SER A 414 -44.91 7.66 12.18
N SER A 415 -45.22 6.67 13.03
CA SER A 415 -45.90 6.88 14.32
C SER A 415 -45.05 7.67 15.33
N ASP A 416 -43.72 7.56 15.23
CA ASP A 416 -42.80 8.05 16.26
C ASP A 416 -42.20 9.41 15.92
N ILE A 417 -42.37 9.90 14.68
CA ILE A 417 -41.86 11.20 14.23
C ILE A 417 -42.39 12.33 15.10
N SER A 418 -43.69 12.34 15.39
CA SER A 418 -44.28 13.41 16.20
C SER A 418 -43.65 13.47 17.59
N SER A 419 -43.32 12.31 18.17
CA SER A 419 -42.61 12.21 19.44
C SER A 419 -41.18 12.74 19.34
N ALA A 420 -40.44 12.34 18.29
CA ALA A 420 -39.07 12.82 18.06
C ALA A 420 -39.01 14.33 17.82
N VAL A 421 -39.94 14.89 17.03
CA VAL A 421 -40.04 16.33 16.77
C VAL A 421 -40.37 17.08 18.07
N ASN A 422 -41.34 16.60 18.86
CA ASN A 422 -41.66 17.19 20.16
C ASN A 422 -40.45 17.17 21.11
N GLU A 423 -39.67 16.10 21.12
CA GLU A 423 -38.46 15.99 21.93
C GLU A 423 -37.42 17.04 21.52
N PHE A 424 -37.17 17.23 20.22
CA PHE A 424 -36.25 18.30 19.76
C PHE A 424 -36.80 19.71 19.96
N ASP A 425 -38.10 19.91 19.77
CA ASP A 425 -38.76 21.20 19.91
C ASP A 425 -38.99 21.60 21.38
N SER A 426 -38.75 20.68 22.33
CA SER A 426 -38.74 20.98 23.76
C SER A 426 -37.51 21.76 24.22
N ASP A 427 -36.45 21.79 23.43
CA ASP A 427 -35.22 22.53 23.74
C ASP A 427 -35.33 24.02 23.33
N GLU A 428 -34.64 24.90 24.06
CA GLU A 428 -34.58 26.33 23.71
C GLU A 428 -33.69 26.56 22.49
N LYS A 429 -34.32 26.66 21.30
CA LYS A 429 -33.64 26.75 19.99
C LYS A 429 -32.60 27.87 19.92
N ASP A 430 -32.85 29.00 20.59
CA ASP A 430 -31.95 30.16 20.63
C ASP A 430 -30.58 29.86 21.26
N TYR A 431 -30.46 28.78 22.04
CA TYR A 431 -29.22 28.38 22.73
C TYR A 431 -28.60 27.09 22.20
N LEU A 432 -29.20 26.44 21.18
CA LEU A 432 -28.67 25.17 20.65
C LEU A 432 -27.39 25.38 19.83
N PHE A 433 -27.35 26.41 18.98
CA PHE A 433 -26.21 26.68 18.07
C PHE A 433 -25.74 25.45 17.27
N LEU A 434 -26.67 24.56 16.91
CA LEU A 434 -26.41 23.35 16.13
C LEU A 434 -26.75 23.58 14.65
N ASN A 435 -26.04 22.87 13.78
CA ASN A 435 -26.40 22.70 12.37
C ASN A 435 -26.79 21.23 12.14
N LEU A 436 -27.87 20.79 12.77
CA LEU A 436 -28.34 19.41 12.77
C LEU A 436 -29.49 19.19 11.78
N GLU A 437 -29.34 18.16 10.94
CA GLU A 437 -30.38 17.67 10.05
C GLU A 437 -30.57 16.16 10.27
N VAL A 438 -31.81 15.75 10.52
CA VAL A 438 -32.20 14.36 10.75
C VAL A 438 -33.12 13.92 9.62
N ARG A 439 -32.72 12.86 8.92
CA ARG A 439 -33.47 12.28 7.80
C ARG A 439 -33.79 10.82 8.06
N ARG A 440 -34.87 10.35 7.43
CA ARG A 440 -35.28 8.96 7.46
C ARG A 440 -35.56 8.42 6.08
N LYS A 441 -35.46 7.10 5.95
CA LYS A 441 -36.04 6.39 4.79
C LYS A 441 -37.56 6.56 4.80
N PHE A 442 -38.12 6.95 3.66
CA PHE A 442 -39.57 7.02 3.49
C PHE A 442 -40.00 6.52 2.11
N LYS A 443 -40.96 5.59 2.08
CA LYS A 443 -41.46 4.95 0.84
C LYS A 443 -40.32 4.47 -0.06
N ASN A 444 -40.18 5.06 -1.24
CA ASN A 444 -39.21 4.71 -2.29
C ASN A 444 -37.92 5.56 -2.22
N HIS A 445 -37.79 6.45 -1.24
CA HIS A 445 -36.61 7.27 -1.04
C HIS A 445 -35.64 6.57 -0.09
N GLY A 446 -34.42 6.33 -0.57
CA GLY A 446 -33.38 5.56 0.11
C GLY A 446 -33.58 4.05 0.08
N SER A 447 -32.55 3.32 0.52
CA SER A 447 -32.54 1.85 0.61
C SER A 447 -32.65 1.37 2.06
N PRO A 448 -33.16 0.15 2.33
CA PRO A 448 -33.03 -0.47 3.66
C PRO A 448 -31.56 -0.58 4.07
N PHE A 449 -31.25 -0.29 5.33
CA PHE A 449 -29.89 -0.35 5.87
C PHE A 449 -29.89 -0.87 7.31
N HIS A 450 -28.78 -1.49 7.70
CA HIS A 450 -28.49 -1.92 9.07
C HIS A 450 -27.14 -1.41 9.59
N ASP A 451 -26.53 -0.51 8.82
CA ASP A 451 -25.25 0.10 9.10
C ASP A 451 -25.31 1.00 10.33
N ARG A 452 -24.23 1.00 11.11
CA ARG A 452 -24.09 1.72 12.38
C ARG A 452 -22.73 2.38 12.43
N PHE A 453 -22.67 3.61 11.94
CA PHE A 453 -21.42 4.35 11.78
C PHE A 453 -21.48 5.74 12.40
N LEU A 454 -20.38 6.13 13.02
CA LEU A 454 -20.05 7.52 13.33
C LEU A 454 -18.98 7.97 12.32
N ILE A 455 -19.26 9.01 11.56
CA ILE A 455 -18.50 9.41 10.36
C ILE A 455 -18.05 10.86 10.50
N PHE A 456 -16.78 11.10 10.19
CA PHE A 456 -16.16 12.42 10.20
C PHE A 456 -15.65 12.77 8.79
N PRO A 457 -16.28 13.74 8.09
CA PRO A 457 -16.00 14.11 6.70
C PRO A 457 -14.77 15.05 6.59
N LEU A 458 -13.63 14.63 7.16
CA LEU A 458 -12.35 15.31 7.06
C LEU A 458 -11.73 15.12 5.66
N GLU A 459 -10.68 15.87 5.31
CA GLU A 459 -9.90 15.66 4.07
C GLU A 459 -9.38 14.21 3.96
N ARG A 460 -9.02 13.63 5.11
CA ARG A 460 -8.85 12.19 5.29
C ARG A 460 -9.98 11.69 6.20
N PRO A 461 -11.08 11.16 5.66
CA PRO A 461 -12.23 10.79 6.47
C PRO A 461 -11.85 9.79 7.56
N LYS A 462 -12.56 9.86 8.68
CA LYS A 462 -12.48 8.86 9.74
C LYS A 462 -13.87 8.32 10.02
N VAL A 463 -13.97 7.01 10.25
CA VAL A 463 -15.24 6.33 10.46
C VAL A 463 -15.06 5.30 11.55
N TRP A 464 -16.02 5.25 12.46
CA TRP A 464 -16.12 4.21 13.48
C TRP A 464 -17.35 3.35 13.24
N SER A 465 -17.15 2.04 13.17
CA SER A 465 -18.23 1.06 13.31
C SER A 465 -18.61 0.97 14.78
N LEU A 466 -19.90 1.13 15.07
CA LEU A 466 -20.40 1.09 16.44
C LEU A 466 -20.69 -0.34 16.92
N GLY A 467 -20.78 -1.32 16.01
CA GLY A 467 -21.11 -2.72 16.33
C GLY A 467 -22.55 -2.96 16.84
N ILE A 468 -23.21 -1.92 17.32
CA ILE A 468 -24.58 -1.90 17.82
C ILE A 468 -25.19 -0.50 17.64
N SER A 469 -26.51 -0.39 17.77
CA SER A 469 -27.19 0.89 17.68
C SER A 469 -26.99 1.75 18.94
N VAL A 470 -27.06 3.07 18.78
CA VAL A 470 -26.76 4.07 19.82
C VAL A 470 -27.59 3.85 21.08
N ASN A 471 -28.87 3.50 20.93
CA ASN A 471 -29.76 3.16 22.05
C ASN A 471 -29.26 2.01 22.94
N SER A 472 -28.37 1.17 22.41
CA SER A 472 -27.86 -0.05 23.05
C SER A 472 -26.37 0.01 23.35
N LEU A 473 -25.70 1.12 23.05
CA LEU A 473 -24.31 1.33 23.42
C LEU A 473 -24.10 1.08 24.92
N GLY A 474 -23.11 0.24 25.20
CA GLY A 474 -22.69 -0.23 26.53
C GLY A 474 -23.69 -1.09 27.29
N LYS A 475 -24.90 -1.36 26.74
CA LYS A 475 -25.91 -2.22 27.37
C LYS A 475 -25.70 -3.71 27.09
N SER A 476 -24.96 -4.05 26.05
CA SER A 476 -24.60 -5.41 25.68
C SER A 476 -23.21 -5.48 25.08
N HIS A 477 -22.73 -6.70 24.85
CA HIS A 477 -21.46 -6.91 24.17
C HIS A 477 -21.46 -6.27 22.77
N HIS A 478 -20.48 -5.41 22.51
CA HIS A 478 -20.24 -4.84 21.19
C HIS A 478 -18.82 -4.28 21.11
N ILE A 479 -18.39 -3.96 19.89
CA ILE A 479 -17.06 -3.42 19.61
C ILE A 479 -17.24 -2.09 18.89
N LEU A 480 -16.56 -1.06 19.39
CA LEU A 480 -16.35 0.21 18.71
C LEU A 480 -14.99 0.13 18.00
N GLN A 481 -14.95 0.37 16.69
CA GLN A 481 -13.73 0.18 15.89
C GLN A 481 -13.58 1.22 14.77
N GLU A 482 -12.39 1.82 14.65
CA GLU A 482 -12.03 2.69 13.52
C GLU A 482 -11.85 1.85 12.24
N VAL A 483 -12.46 2.30 11.15
CA VAL A 483 -12.48 1.61 9.85
C VAL A 483 -11.34 2.11 8.96
N LYS A 484 -10.50 1.20 8.45
CA LYS A 484 -9.34 1.55 7.60
C LYS A 484 -9.72 2.25 6.28
N HIS A 485 -10.85 1.90 5.67
CA HIS A 485 -11.32 2.44 4.38
C HIS A 485 -12.47 3.44 4.54
N ALA A 486 -12.29 4.44 5.41
CA ALA A 486 -13.30 5.43 5.78
C ALA A 486 -13.92 6.19 4.59
N GLN A 487 -13.14 6.49 3.53
CA GLN A 487 -13.63 7.20 2.35
C GLN A 487 -14.79 6.47 1.65
N HIS A 488 -14.74 5.14 1.56
CA HIS A 488 -15.81 4.37 0.93
C HIS A 488 -17.13 4.45 1.71
N ILE A 489 -17.06 4.43 3.05
CA ILE A 489 -18.24 4.55 3.91
C ILE A 489 -18.82 5.97 3.84
N LEU A 490 -17.98 7.00 3.83
CA LEU A 490 -18.43 8.38 3.65
C LEU A 490 -19.14 8.57 2.29
N ASN A 491 -18.60 7.99 1.21
CA ASN A 491 -19.23 8.06 -0.12
C ASN A 491 -20.59 7.35 -0.14
N ALA A 492 -20.71 6.19 0.51
CA ALA A 492 -21.97 5.46 0.63
C ALA A 492 -22.99 6.26 1.46
N PHE A 493 -22.56 6.86 2.57
CA PHE A 493 -23.40 7.74 3.38
C PHE A 493 -23.91 8.93 2.55
N ASN A 494 -23.03 9.62 1.82
CA ASN A 494 -23.43 10.77 0.99
C ASN A 494 -24.39 10.38 -0.13
N THR A 495 -24.17 9.22 -0.77
CA THR A 495 -25.10 8.69 -1.78
C THR A 495 -26.49 8.47 -1.18
N MET A 496 -26.56 7.80 -0.02
CA MET A 496 -27.82 7.59 0.71
C MET A 496 -28.44 8.92 1.17
N TRP A 497 -27.62 9.87 1.61
CA TRP A 497 -28.08 11.20 2.04
C TRP A 497 -28.75 11.97 0.90
N ASP A 498 -28.16 11.90 -0.30
CA ASP A 498 -28.70 12.52 -1.51
C ASP A 498 -30.00 11.83 -1.96
N ASP A 499 -30.09 10.51 -1.87
CA ASP A 499 -31.33 9.74 -2.13
C ASP A 499 -32.47 10.10 -1.16
N LEU A 500 -32.12 10.54 0.05
CA LEU A 500 -33.04 11.01 1.07
C LEU A 500 -33.32 12.52 0.96
N ASN A 501 -32.84 13.21 -0.07
CA ASN A 501 -32.97 14.67 -0.21
C ASN A 501 -34.37 15.15 -0.64
N HIS A 502 -35.39 14.72 0.11
CA HIS A 502 -36.80 15.03 -0.12
C HIS A 502 -37.48 15.50 1.18
N GLU A 503 -38.46 16.40 1.08
CA GLU A 503 -39.18 16.93 2.26
C GLU A 503 -39.85 15.83 3.08
N GLU A 504 -40.44 14.81 2.43
CA GLU A 504 -41.08 13.70 3.13
C GLU A 504 -40.10 12.83 3.96
N CYS A 505 -38.80 12.92 3.66
CA CYS A 505 -37.74 12.21 4.38
C CYS A 505 -37.17 13.02 5.54
N LEU A 506 -37.48 14.33 5.63
CA LEU A 506 -37.02 15.18 6.72
C LEU A 506 -37.76 14.85 8.01
N VAL A 507 -37.01 14.54 9.07
CA VAL A 507 -37.57 14.36 10.42
C VAL A 507 -37.49 15.67 11.18
N TRP A 508 -36.30 16.28 11.23
CA TRP A 508 -36.08 17.52 11.95
C TRP A 508 -34.84 18.25 11.41
N LYS A 509 -34.83 19.58 11.53
CA LYS A 509 -33.70 20.43 11.18
C LYS A 509 -33.62 21.60 12.15
N SER A 510 -32.43 21.88 12.68
CA SER A 510 -32.17 23.09 13.45
C SER A 510 -32.26 24.30 12.50
N MET A 511 -33.18 25.22 12.77
CA MET A 511 -33.31 26.46 11.99
C MET A 511 -32.20 27.45 12.31
#